data_AF-A0A7W0W1X6-F1
#
_entry.id   AF-A0A7W0W1X6-F1
#
_cell.length_a   1.000
_cell.length_b   1.000
_cell.length_c   1.000
_cell.angle_alpha   90.00
_cell.angle_beta   90.00
_cell.angle_gamma   90.00
#
_symmetry.space_group_name_H-M   'P 1'
#
loop_
_entity.id
_entity.type
_entity.pdbx_description
1 polymer ?
#
loop_
_entity_poly.entity_id
_entity_poly.type
_entity_poly.pdbx_seq_one_letter_code
_entity_poly.pdbx_strand_id
1 'polypeptide(L)'
;MAHRSGAANAWSVIAADPARDLVFIPTSSPSVDYYGGERKGQNLYANSIVALRASTGRVVWHFQTIHHDLWDYDNAAPPALVTIERGGARIPAVLQATKSGQLFVLHRETGKPLFPVEERAAPASDVAGEEAHPTQPISAGLPPLSPQRITAADIWGVTPADSADCAARVASLRNDGPFTPPSLRGSVNFPANVGGAHWGGLSYDADRQIVVVPTNRIAAVITLVPRAAYESSMAETRGERIGLEYAMMRGTPYVLKREVLTSSKGSFCTRPPLGSLSGISLRTGRELWSVPLGTPEGLEKLGLPTSPYLTGAINLGGPITTASGLTFIGATTDAYFRAYETATGRELWKAKLPAGGKATPMTFLGADGRQYVVIAAGGDGKVFGKSDEIIAFSLPRSR
;
A
#
# COMPACT_ATOMS: atom_id res chain seq x y z
N MET A 1 17.56 22.48 0.58
CA MET A 1 17.44 21.06 0.93
C MET A 1 16.95 20.25 -0.26
N ALA A 2 15.88 20.65 -0.97
CA ALA A 2 15.43 19.99 -2.21
C ALA A 2 16.57 19.74 -3.22
N HIS A 3 17.49 20.70 -3.41
CA HIS A 3 18.65 20.52 -4.31
C HIS A 3 19.86 19.76 -3.72
N ARG A 4 19.83 19.33 -2.46
CA ARG A 4 20.97 18.69 -1.78
C ARG A 4 20.69 17.24 -1.34
N SER A 5 19.43 16.84 -1.21
CA SER A 5 19.05 15.47 -0.84
C SER A 5 17.92 14.99 -1.75
N GLY A 6 18.17 13.96 -2.55
CA GLY A 6 17.16 13.35 -3.43
C GLY A 6 16.24 12.33 -2.75
N ALA A 7 16.42 12.06 -1.45
CA ALA A 7 15.87 10.89 -0.74
C ALA A 7 16.17 9.57 -1.45
N ALA A 8 15.16 8.80 -1.88
CA ALA A 8 15.31 7.41 -2.34
C ALA A 8 15.94 6.48 -1.28
N ASN A 9 15.61 6.67 -0.01
CA ASN A 9 16.13 5.86 1.09
C ASN A 9 15.50 4.46 1.12
N ALA A 10 16.22 3.51 1.71
CA ALA A 10 15.75 2.14 1.92
C ALA A 10 15.27 1.96 3.36
N TRP A 11 14.04 2.39 3.66
CA TRP A 11 13.47 2.28 5.01
C TRP A 11 12.70 0.97 5.27
N SER A 12 12.29 0.28 4.20
CA SER A 12 11.60 -1.02 4.32
C SER A 12 12.59 -2.17 4.51
N VAL A 13 12.06 -3.39 4.64
CA VAL A 13 12.84 -4.61 4.79
C VAL A 13 13.57 -4.93 3.48
N ILE A 14 14.88 -5.13 3.59
CA ILE A 14 15.74 -5.56 2.50
C ILE A 14 15.73 -7.10 2.43
N ALA A 15 15.59 -7.66 1.23
CA ALA A 15 15.63 -9.10 1.01
C ALA A 15 16.99 -9.54 0.45
N ALA A 16 17.49 -10.71 0.82
CA ALA A 16 18.77 -11.23 0.34
C ALA A 16 18.62 -12.66 -0.22
N ASP A 17 19.34 -12.94 -1.31
CA ASP A 17 19.56 -14.27 -1.87
C ASP A 17 21.07 -14.58 -1.82
N PRO A 18 21.57 -15.12 -0.69
CA PRO A 18 22.99 -15.40 -0.51
C PRO A 18 23.54 -16.37 -1.57
N ALA A 19 22.73 -17.32 -2.04
CA ALA A 19 23.14 -18.30 -3.05
C ALA A 19 23.49 -17.64 -4.41
N ARG A 20 22.98 -16.44 -4.67
CA ARG A 20 23.25 -15.67 -5.89
C ARG A 20 24.16 -14.46 -5.67
N ASP A 21 24.60 -14.24 -4.44
CA ASP A 21 25.27 -13.00 -4.03
C ASP A 21 24.44 -11.76 -4.43
N LEU A 22 23.13 -11.77 -4.10
CA LEU A 22 22.21 -10.69 -4.42
C LEU A 22 21.50 -10.16 -3.17
N VAL A 23 21.36 -8.84 -3.09
CA VAL A 23 20.50 -8.15 -2.13
C VAL A 23 19.55 -7.22 -2.89
N PHE A 24 18.27 -7.21 -2.51
CA PHE A 24 17.19 -6.49 -3.17
C PHE A 24 16.71 -5.37 -2.26
N ILE A 25 16.93 -4.15 -2.70
CA ILE A 25 16.67 -2.94 -1.93
C ILE A 25 15.45 -2.24 -2.54
N PRO A 26 14.32 -2.19 -1.82
CA PRO A 26 13.20 -1.34 -2.21
C PRO A 26 13.50 0.12 -1.81
N THR A 27 13.48 1.03 -2.77
CA THR A 27 13.75 2.46 -2.51
C THR A 27 12.46 3.28 -2.40
N SER A 28 12.53 4.30 -1.55
CA SER A 28 11.49 5.30 -1.32
C SER A 28 11.27 6.22 -2.53
N SER A 29 10.26 7.06 -2.44
CA SER A 29 10.04 8.21 -3.33
C SER A 29 11.15 9.25 -3.18
N PRO A 30 11.32 10.12 -4.19
CA PRO A 30 12.30 11.19 -4.14
C PRO A 30 11.78 12.39 -3.34
N SER A 31 12.70 13.12 -2.70
CA SER A 31 12.34 14.33 -1.96
C SER A 31 12.33 15.56 -2.87
N VAL A 32 11.37 16.47 -2.78
CA VAL A 32 10.17 16.40 -1.92
C VAL A 32 9.03 15.67 -2.62
N ASP A 33 8.16 14.99 -1.87
CA ASP A 33 7.36 13.86 -2.37
C ASP A 33 6.25 14.25 -3.37
N TYR A 34 5.65 15.45 -3.23
CA TYR A 34 4.45 15.87 -3.99
C TYR A 34 4.68 17.08 -4.93
N TYR A 35 5.92 17.55 -5.06
CA TYR A 35 6.33 18.57 -6.02
C TYR A 35 7.75 18.27 -6.50
N GLY A 36 7.87 17.91 -7.77
CA GLY A 36 9.08 17.59 -8.50
C GLY A 36 9.72 18.75 -9.28
N GLY A 37 9.20 19.98 -9.18
CA GLY A 37 9.76 21.13 -9.90
C GLY A 37 11.26 21.39 -9.65
N GLU A 38 11.74 21.06 -8.46
CA GLU A 38 13.16 21.18 -8.07
C GLU A 38 14.01 19.93 -8.39
N ARG A 39 13.38 18.87 -8.95
CA ARG A 39 13.97 17.55 -9.21
C ARG A 39 13.47 16.96 -10.53
N LYS A 40 13.71 17.66 -11.64
CA LYS A 40 13.30 17.20 -12.98
C LYS A 40 13.90 15.85 -13.38
N GLY A 41 13.20 15.16 -14.28
CA GLY A 41 13.58 13.85 -14.79
C GLY A 41 13.08 12.68 -13.94
N GLN A 42 13.55 11.47 -14.24
CA GLN A 42 13.02 10.23 -13.68
C GLN A 42 13.30 10.00 -12.18
N ASN A 43 14.24 10.75 -11.61
CA ASN A 43 14.67 10.63 -10.21
C ASN A 43 15.24 9.25 -9.84
N LEU A 44 15.96 8.59 -10.75
CA LEU A 44 16.62 7.32 -10.44
C LEU A 44 17.63 7.48 -9.29
N TYR A 45 17.71 6.54 -8.34
CA TYR A 45 16.99 5.26 -8.22
C TYR A 45 15.78 5.29 -7.27
N ALA A 46 15.02 6.38 -7.19
CA ALA A 46 13.78 6.42 -6.41
C ALA A 46 12.71 5.47 -6.97
N ASN A 47 11.77 5.07 -6.11
CA ASN A 47 10.66 4.16 -6.44
C ASN A 47 11.13 2.93 -7.21
N SER A 48 12.23 2.33 -6.82
CA SER A 48 12.84 1.23 -7.54
C SER A 48 13.02 0.00 -6.66
N ILE A 49 13.14 -1.16 -7.30
CA ILE A 49 13.81 -2.32 -6.73
C ILE A 49 15.23 -2.29 -7.29
N VAL A 50 16.23 -2.16 -6.43
CA VAL A 50 17.63 -2.15 -6.81
C VAL A 50 18.28 -3.44 -6.33
N ALA A 51 18.78 -4.25 -7.27
CA ALA A 51 19.55 -5.44 -6.94
C ALA A 51 21.05 -5.10 -6.92
N LEU A 52 21.69 -5.34 -5.78
CA LEU A 52 23.14 -5.19 -5.62
C LEU A 52 23.80 -6.55 -5.42
N ARG A 53 25.09 -6.64 -5.74
CA ARG A 53 25.95 -7.69 -5.21
C ARG A 53 26.05 -7.54 -3.69
N ALA A 54 25.69 -8.58 -2.95
CA ALA A 54 25.75 -8.51 -1.48
C ALA A 54 27.19 -8.34 -0.97
N SER A 55 28.14 -8.98 -1.65
CA SER A 55 29.58 -8.96 -1.34
C SER A 55 30.28 -7.62 -1.58
N THR A 56 29.77 -6.79 -2.50
CA THR A 56 30.50 -5.58 -2.97
C THR A 56 29.67 -4.32 -2.99
N GLY A 57 28.34 -4.40 -2.87
CA GLY A 57 27.44 -3.26 -3.04
C GLY A 57 27.27 -2.79 -4.49
N ARG A 58 27.91 -3.45 -5.47
CA ARG A 58 27.79 -3.05 -6.88
C ARG A 58 26.38 -3.31 -7.41
N VAL A 59 25.78 -2.30 -8.06
CA VAL A 59 24.48 -2.46 -8.75
C VAL A 59 24.60 -3.51 -9.85
N VAL A 60 23.64 -4.45 -9.85
CA VAL A 60 23.48 -5.47 -10.90
C VAL A 60 22.39 -5.04 -11.87
N TRP A 61 21.22 -4.71 -11.34
CA TRP A 61 20.09 -4.19 -12.11
C TRP A 61 19.19 -3.33 -11.20
N HIS A 62 18.32 -2.54 -11.80
CA HIS A 62 17.22 -1.88 -11.11
C HIS A 62 15.95 -1.95 -11.96
N PHE A 63 14.80 -1.86 -11.32
CA PHE A 63 13.50 -1.71 -11.97
C PHE A 63 12.72 -0.61 -11.25
N GLN A 64 12.41 0.48 -11.95
CA GLN A 64 11.66 1.60 -11.39
C GLN A 64 10.17 1.36 -11.57
N THR A 65 9.39 1.45 -10.49
CA THR A 65 7.94 1.22 -10.46
C THR A 65 7.13 2.49 -10.64
N ILE A 66 7.74 3.67 -10.43
CA ILE A 66 7.14 5.00 -10.64
C ILE A 66 8.20 5.94 -11.20
N HIS A 67 7.93 6.56 -12.34
CA HIS A 67 8.76 7.63 -12.89
C HIS A 67 8.37 8.97 -12.29
N HIS A 68 9.35 9.76 -11.85
CA HIS A 68 9.11 11.12 -11.33
C HIS A 68 7.93 11.18 -10.36
N ASP A 69 8.00 10.43 -9.26
CA ASP A 69 6.88 10.27 -8.33
C ASP A 69 6.40 11.63 -7.80
N LEU A 70 5.08 11.82 -7.75
CA LEU A 70 4.38 12.99 -7.22
C LEU A 70 3.28 12.58 -6.22
N TRP A 71 3.32 11.34 -5.72
CA TRP A 71 2.19 10.70 -5.04
C TRP A 71 2.55 10.00 -3.72
N ASP A 72 3.83 9.94 -3.33
CA ASP A 72 4.32 9.13 -2.18
C ASP A 72 4.01 7.63 -2.41
N TYR A 73 4.29 7.17 -3.63
CA TYR A 73 4.14 5.77 -4.06
C TYR A 73 5.47 5.01 -3.97
N ASP A 74 6.15 5.17 -2.85
CA ASP A 74 7.31 4.41 -2.43
C ASP A 74 7.09 2.90 -2.54
N ASN A 75 8.17 2.16 -2.80
CA ASN A 75 8.17 0.70 -2.67
C ASN A 75 8.25 0.31 -1.19
N ALA A 76 7.14 0.50 -0.46
CA ALA A 76 7.08 0.24 0.97
C ALA A 76 7.08 -1.26 1.31
N ALA A 77 6.52 -2.11 0.45
CA ALA A 77 6.45 -3.54 0.72
C ALA A 77 7.85 -4.20 0.63
N PRO A 78 8.17 -5.14 1.54
CA PRO A 78 9.34 -6.00 1.40
C PRO A 78 9.32 -6.76 0.06
N PRO A 79 10.43 -6.81 -0.69
CA PRO A 79 10.54 -7.68 -1.86
C PRO A 79 10.42 -9.14 -1.42
N ALA A 80 9.52 -9.91 -2.04
CA ALA A 80 9.36 -11.32 -1.74
C ALA A 80 10.12 -12.18 -2.75
N LEU A 81 11.09 -12.98 -2.27
CA LEU A 81 11.88 -13.88 -3.10
C LEU A 81 11.18 -15.23 -3.21
N VAL A 82 10.70 -15.56 -4.41
CA VAL A 82 9.86 -16.76 -4.64
C VAL A 82 10.31 -17.54 -5.85
N THR A 83 9.89 -18.80 -5.95
CA THR A 83 10.16 -19.63 -7.13
C THR A 83 8.87 -19.89 -7.86
N ILE A 84 8.73 -19.33 -9.07
CA ILE A 84 7.51 -19.48 -9.88
C ILE A 84 7.61 -20.75 -10.71
N GLU A 85 6.55 -21.54 -10.72
CA GLU A 85 6.41 -22.69 -11.60
C GLU A 85 5.54 -22.35 -12.81
N ARG A 86 6.15 -22.28 -13.99
CA ARG A 86 5.46 -21.96 -15.26
C ARG A 86 6.05 -22.76 -16.41
N GLY A 87 5.19 -23.44 -17.18
CA GLY A 87 5.61 -24.21 -18.36
C GLY A 87 6.62 -25.32 -18.04
N GLY A 88 6.54 -25.93 -16.85
CA GLY A 88 7.49 -26.94 -16.39
C GLY A 88 8.82 -26.39 -15.85
N ALA A 89 9.07 -25.08 -15.97
CA ALA A 89 10.28 -24.44 -15.45
C ALA A 89 10.07 -23.87 -14.04
N ARG A 90 11.11 -23.95 -13.21
CA ARG A 90 11.23 -23.26 -11.92
C ARG A 90 12.02 -21.97 -12.12
N ILE A 91 11.36 -20.83 -11.97
CA ILE A 91 11.91 -19.51 -12.29
C ILE A 91 12.15 -18.74 -11.00
N PRO A 92 13.39 -18.29 -10.71
CA PRO A 92 13.64 -17.46 -9.55
C PRO A 92 13.07 -16.05 -9.78
N ALA A 93 12.06 -15.68 -8.99
CA ALA A 93 11.40 -14.39 -9.07
C ALA A 93 11.58 -13.56 -7.80
N VAL A 94 11.52 -12.23 -7.95
CA VAL A 94 11.32 -11.25 -6.89
C VAL A 94 10.02 -10.51 -7.16
N LEU A 95 9.16 -10.45 -6.15
CA LEU A 95 7.85 -9.81 -6.22
C LEU A 95 7.91 -8.49 -5.47
N GLN A 96 7.39 -7.43 -6.10
CA GLN A 96 7.20 -6.14 -5.48
C GLN A 96 5.72 -5.75 -5.56
N ALA A 97 5.02 -5.83 -4.43
CA ALA A 97 3.75 -5.15 -4.28
C ALA A 97 4.01 -3.66 -4.00
N THR A 98 3.12 -2.79 -4.47
CA THR A 98 3.37 -1.33 -4.46
C THR A 98 2.17 -0.56 -3.91
N LYS A 99 2.44 0.63 -3.36
CA LYS A 99 1.40 1.58 -2.90
C LYS A 99 0.49 2.06 -4.04
N SER A 100 1.02 2.11 -5.26
CA SER A 100 0.21 2.39 -6.46
C SER A 100 -0.77 1.27 -6.80
N GLY A 101 -0.83 0.18 -6.01
CA GLY A 101 -1.80 -0.90 -6.20
C GLY A 101 -1.40 -1.86 -7.30
N GLN A 102 -0.09 -2.03 -7.56
CA GLN A 102 0.41 -2.94 -8.57
C GLN A 102 1.31 -4.02 -7.97
N LEU A 103 1.34 -5.19 -8.63
CA LEU A 103 2.29 -6.26 -8.35
C LEU A 103 3.24 -6.41 -9.54
N PHE A 104 4.52 -6.14 -9.33
CA PHE A 104 5.56 -6.43 -10.29
C PHE A 104 6.23 -7.75 -9.94
N VAL A 105 6.47 -8.57 -10.96
CA VAL A 105 7.10 -9.88 -10.81
C VAL A 105 8.29 -9.92 -11.75
N LEU A 106 9.49 -9.89 -11.19
CA LEU A 106 10.73 -9.73 -11.92
C LEU A 106 11.61 -10.96 -11.74
N HIS A 107 12.42 -11.29 -12.76
CA HIS A 107 13.44 -12.32 -12.63
C HIS A 107 14.54 -11.87 -11.67
N ARG A 108 14.89 -12.69 -10.65
CA ARG A 108 15.83 -12.30 -9.57
C ARG A 108 17.18 -11.80 -10.09
N GLU A 109 17.71 -12.43 -11.13
CA GLU A 109 19.08 -12.16 -11.60
C GLU A 109 19.16 -11.03 -12.63
N THR A 110 18.06 -10.72 -13.31
CA THR A 110 18.09 -9.82 -14.48
C THR A 110 17.17 -8.61 -14.35
N GLY A 111 16.24 -8.60 -13.39
CA GLY A 111 15.25 -7.55 -13.22
C GLY A 111 14.18 -7.52 -14.33
N LYS A 112 14.24 -8.44 -15.31
CA LYS A 112 13.28 -8.47 -16.41
C LYS A 112 11.89 -8.92 -15.90
N PRO A 113 10.80 -8.25 -16.30
CA PRO A 113 9.45 -8.68 -15.95
C PRO A 113 9.13 -10.09 -16.45
N LEU A 114 8.52 -10.91 -15.60
CA LEU A 114 8.00 -12.25 -15.92
C LEU A 114 6.54 -12.24 -16.38
N PHE A 115 5.89 -11.08 -16.24
CA PHE A 115 4.58 -10.75 -16.79
C PHE A 115 4.71 -9.44 -17.57
N PRO A 116 3.89 -9.22 -18.61
CA PRO A 116 3.90 -7.96 -19.36
C PRO A 116 3.84 -6.73 -18.45
N VAL A 117 4.76 -5.79 -18.69
CA VAL A 117 4.74 -4.42 -18.16
C VAL A 117 4.67 -3.47 -19.35
N GLU A 118 3.77 -2.51 -19.28
CA GLU A 118 3.52 -1.52 -20.32
C GLU A 118 3.78 -0.12 -19.80
N GLU A 119 4.45 0.72 -20.60
CA GLU A 119 4.45 2.16 -20.39
C GLU A 119 3.09 2.72 -20.82
N ARG A 120 2.33 3.27 -19.88
CA ARG A 120 1.04 3.92 -20.17
C ARG A 120 1.13 5.42 -19.95
N ALA A 121 0.47 6.18 -20.81
CA ALA A 121 0.42 7.64 -20.71
C ALA A 121 -0.12 8.08 -19.34
N ALA A 122 0.52 9.08 -18.74
CA ALA A 122 0.14 9.68 -17.48
C ALA A 122 -0.25 11.16 -17.70
N PRO A 123 -1.19 11.71 -16.89
CA PRO A 123 -1.60 13.12 -17.04
C PRO A 123 -0.43 14.09 -16.74
N ALA A 124 -0.34 15.16 -17.53
CA ALA A 124 0.65 16.23 -17.33
C ALA A 124 0.34 17.08 -16.09
N SER A 125 1.32 17.73 -15.48
CA SER A 125 1.05 18.67 -14.39
C SER A 125 0.49 20.00 -14.90
N ASP A 126 -0.41 20.64 -14.14
CA ASP A 126 -0.89 22.01 -14.38
C ASP A 126 -0.27 23.03 -13.40
N VAL A 127 0.70 22.58 -12.60
CA VAL A 127 1.38 23.38 -11.58
C VAL A 127 2.62 24.05 -12.17
N ALA A 128 2.79 25.34 -11.90
CA ALA A 128 3.94 26.11 -12.40
C ALA A 128 5.28 25.50 -11.94
N GLY A 129 6.20 25.37 -12.89
CA GLY A 129 7.51 24.78 -12.64
C GLY A 129 7.48 23.28 -12.43
N GLU A 130 6.34 22.59 -12.51
CA GLU A 130 6.23 21.13 -12.41
C GLU A 130 6.23 20.45 -13.78
N GLU A 131 6.78 19.23 -13.88
CA GLU A 131 6.83 18.45 -15.12
C GLU A 131 6.68 16.97 -14.79
N ALA A 132 5.42 16.49 -14.82
CA ALA A 132 5.13 15.08 -14.64
C ALA A 132 5.72 14.25 -15.79
N HIS A 133 6.21 13.05 -15.48
CA HIS A 133 6.71 12.13 -16.51
C HIS A 133 5.57 11.68 -17.45
N PRO A 134 5.78 11.61 -18.78
CA PRO A 134 4.69 11.37 -19.73
C PRO A 134 4.10 9.96 -19.68
N THR A 135 4.83 9.01 -19.10
CA THR A 135 4.38 7.61 -18.94
C THR A 135 4.66 7.06 -17.55
N GLN A 136 3.98 5.98 -17.18
CA GLN A 136 4.24 5.17 -15.99
C GLN A 136 4.25 3.68 -16.35
N PRO A 137 5.09 2.86 -15.70
CA PRO A 137 5.10 1.42 -15.90
C PRO A 137 3.89 0.79 -15.20
N ILE A 138 3.14 -0.02 -15.94
CA ILE A 138 1.94 -0.72 -15.46
C ILE A 138 2.13 -2.22 -15.64
N SER A 139 1.89 -2.99 -14.58
CA SER A 139 1.85 -4.46 -14.60
C SER A 139 0.60 -4.94 -15.34
N ALA A 140 0.66 -4.91 -16.68
CA ALA A 140 -0.45 -5.24 -17.56
C ALA A 140 -0.79 -6.74 -17.58
N GLY A 141 0.17 -7.59 -17.22
CA GLY A 141 -0.01 -9.03 -17.16
C GLY A 141 -0.67 -9.56 -15.87
N LEU A 142 -0.96 -8.69 -14.91
CA LEU A 142 -1.58 -9.02 -13.63
C LEU A 142 -2.74 -8.07 -13.34
N PRO A 143 -3.76 -8.52 -12.58
CA PRO A 143 -4.82 -7.62 -12.14
C PRO A 143 -4.26 -6.52 -11.22
N PRO A 144 -4.78 -5.29 -11.29
CA PRO A 144 -4.45 -4.27 -10.30
C PRO A 144 -4.93 -4.72 -8.92
N LEU A 145 -4.11 -4.52 -7.89
CA LEU A 145 -4.39 -4.92 -6.52
C LEU A 145 -5.40 -4.00 -5.82
N SER A 146 -5.55 -2.78 -6.31
CA SER A 146 -6.45 -1.75 -5.77
C SER A 146 -6.96 -0.87 -6.93
N PRO A 147 -8.14 -0.23 -6.82
CA PRO A 147 -8.65 0.63 -7.88
C PRO A 147 -7.71 1.82 -8.11
N GLN A 148 -7.61 2.23 -9.36
CA GLN A 148 -6.61 3.20 -9.83
C GLN A 148 -7.20 4.58 -10.13
N ARG A 149 -8.52 4.73 -10.02
CA ARG A 149 -9.26 5.97 -10.29
C ARG A 149 -10.62 5.92 -9.61
N ILE A 150 -11.19 7.09 -9.32
CA ILE A 150 -12.58 7.21 -8.89
C ILE A 150 -13.43 7.50 -10.13
N THR A 151 -14.44 6.68 -10.37
CA THR A 151 -15.52 6.94 -11.34
C THR A 151 -16.81 7.28 -10.60
N ALA A 152 -17.84 7.73 -11.33
CA ALA A 152 -19.16 7.96 -10.75
C ALA A 152 -19.73 6.73 -10.03
N ALA A 153 -19.39 5.52 -10.47
CA ALA A 153 -19.82 4.26 -9.85
C ALA A 153 -19.06 3.90 -8.56
N ASP A 154 -17.94 4.57 -8.31
CA ASP A 154 -17.10 4.39 -7.12
C ASP A 154 -17.40 5.43 -6.02
N ILE A 155 -18.16 6.48 -6.37
CA ILE A 155 -18.58 7.51 -5.42
C ILE A 155 -19.61 6.91 -4.49
N TRP A 156 -19.31 6.97 -3.20
CA TRP A 156 -20.13 6.36 -2.16
C TRP A 156 -20.26 7.29 -0.96
N GLY A 157 -21.24 7.02 -0.12
CA GLY A 157 -21.43 7.67 1.17
C GLY A 157 -22.38 6.82 2.03
N VAL A 158 -22.29 6.98 3.35
CA VAL A 158 -23.13 6.26 4.31
C VAL A 158 -24.61 6.56 4.12
N THR A 159 -24.93 7.80 3.71
CA THR A 159 -26.28 8.25 3.37
C THR A 159 -26.34 8.78 1.93
N PRO A 160 -27.54 8.89 1.30
CA PRO A 160 -27.68 9.54 0.00
C PRO A 160 -27.15 10.98 -0.03
N ALA A 161 -27.30 11.72 1.08
CA ALA A 161 -26.75 13.06 1.21
C ALA A 161 -25.22 13.06 1.23
N ASP A 162 -24.59 12.10 1.91
CA ASP A 162 -23.14 11.92 1.87
C ASP A 162 -22.65 11.56 0.46
N SER A 163 -23.36 10.69 -0.25
CA SER A 163 -23.02 10.34 -1.64
C SER A 163 -23.10 11.55 -2.58
N ALA A 164 -24.12 12.40 -2.42
CA ALA A 164 -24.26 13.62 -3.22
C ALA A 164 -23.14 14.64 -2.90
N ASP A 165 -22.81 14.81 -1.62
CA ASP A 165 -21.71 15.66 -1.18
C ASP A 165 -20.35 15.14 -1.68
N CYS A 166 -20.12 13.82 -1.60
CA CYS A 166 -18.96 13.16 -2.18
C CYS A 166 -18.88 13.36 -3.70
N ALA A 167 -20.01 13.29 -4.42
CA ALA A 167 -20.06 13.55 -5.84
C ALA A 167 -19.68 15.00 -6.17
N ALA A 168 -20.22 15.97 -5.45
CA ALA A 168 -19.86 17.38 -5.59
C ALA A 168 -18.38 17.62 -5.27
N ARG A 169 -17.87 16.95 -4.23
CA ARG A 169 -16.45 17.03 -3.84
C ARG A 169 -15.53 16.43 -4.91
N VAL A 170 -15.83 15.26 -5.46
CA VAL A 170 -15.01 14.67 -6.54
C VAL A 170 -15.06 15.55 -7.79
N ALA A 171 -16.22 16.12 -8.12
CA ALA A 171 -16.37 16.99 -9.28
C ALA A 171 -15.60 18.32 -9.20
N SER A 172 -15.31 18.82 -7.99
CA SER A 172 -14.50 20.03 -7.81
C SER A 172 -12.99 19.77 -7.86
N LEU A 173 -12.58 18.51 -7.79
CA LEU A 173 -11.18 18.09 -7.78
C LEU A 173 -10.70 17.72 -9.18
N ARG A 174 -9.37 17.76 -9.35
CA ARG A 174 -8.72 17.16 -10.52
C ARG A 174 -8.74 15.63 -10.42
N ASN A 175 -9.21 14.94 -11.45
CA ASN A 175 -9.32 13.47 -11.47
C ASN A 175 -9.19 12.97 -12.92
N ASP A 176 -7.97 13.07 -13.46
CA ASP A 176 -7.66 12.79 -14.87
C ASP A 176 -7.32 11.30 -15.11
N GLY A 177 -7.53 10.45 -14.09
CA GLY A 177 -7.21 9.03 -14.11
C GLY A 177 -6.05 8.65 -13.19
N PRO A 178 -5.48 7.44 -13.36
CA PRO A 178 -4.32 6.99 -12.60
C PRO A 178 -3.18 7.99 -12.72
N PHE A 179 -2.44 8.21 -11.63
CA PHE A 179 -1.32 9.16 -11.59
C PHE A 179 -1.73 10.60 -11.95
N THR A 180 -2.92 11.04 -11.57
CA THR A 180 -3.28 12.48 -11.65
C THR A 180 -2.32 13.30 -10.76
N PRO A 181 -1.53 14.24 -11.31
CA PRO A 181 -0.59 15.03 -10.50
C PRO A 181 -1.31 15.90 -9.45
N PRO A 182 -0.65 16.21 -8.32
CA PRO A 182 -1.12 17.23 -7.37
C PRO A 182 -1.40 18.57 -8.05
N SER A 183 -2.40 19.31 -7.54
CA SER A 183 -2.80 20.61 -8.09
C SER A 183 -3.15 21.61 -7.00
N LEU A 184 -3.30 22.88 -7.37
CA LEU A 184 -3.68 23.96 -6.43
C LEU A 184 -5.15 23.85 -6.00
N ARG A 185 -6.03 23.29 -6.85
CA ARG A 185 -7.44 23.04 -6.52
C ARG A 185 -7.67 21.73 -5.77
N GLY A 186 -6.66 20.88 -5.71
CA GLY A 186 -6.73 19.54 -5.15
C GLY A 186 -6.93 18.47 -6.23
N SER A 187 -6.23 17.36 -6.07
CA SER A 187 -6.28 16.21 -6.97
C SER A 187 -6.68 14.94 -6.23
N VAL A 188 -7.51 14.11 -6.87
CA VAL A 188 -7.82 12.76 -6.39
C VAL A 188 -6.58 11.89 -6.56
N ASN A 189 -6.14 11.29 -5.45
CA ASN A 189 -5.07 10.30 -5.42
C ASN A 189 -5.67 8.95 -5.00
N PHE A 190 -5.69 7.99 -5.92
CA PHE A 190 -6.29 6.68 -5.68
C PHE A 190 -5.48 5.54 -6.36
N PRO A 191 -4.89 4.59 -5.62
CA PRO A 191 -4.91 4.44 -4.15
C PRO A 191 -4.34 5.65 -3.40
N ALA A 192 -4.74 5.90 -2.15
CA ALA A 192 -4.11 6.95 -1.33
C ALA A 192 -2.63 6.63 -1.06
N ASN A 193 -1.92 7.50 -0.35
CA ASN A 193 -0.53 7.27 0.11
C ASN A 193 -0.36 6.07 1.07
N VAL A 194 -1.42 5.73 1.82
CA VAL A 194 -1.52 4.48 2.59
C VAL A 194 -2.16 3.34 1.78
N GLY A 195 -2.56 3.64 0.54
CA GLY A 195 -3.29 2.82 -0.41
C GLY A 195 -2.47 1.69 -1.05
N GLY A 196 -3.14 0.81 -1.79
CA GLY A 196 -2.48 -0.33 -2.45
C GLY A 196 -1.91 -1.30 -1.43
N ALA A 197 -0.78 -1.93 -1.74
CA ALA A 197 -0.06 -2.77 -0.79
C ALA A 197 1.01 -1.94 -0.04
N HIS A 198 0.92 -1.89 1.28
CA HIS A 198 1.79 -1.07 2.13
C HIS A 198 2.99 -1.87 2.68
N TRP A 199 3.65 -1.38 3.75
CA TRP A 199 4.86 -2.00 4.33
C TRP A 199 4.70 -3.44 4.83
N GLY A 200 3.48 -3.94 4.98
CA GLY A 200 3.24 -5.34 5.32
C GLY A 200 3.61 -6.31 4.21
N GLY A 201 3.61 -5.83 2.96
CA GLY A 201 3.87 -6.65 1.78
C GLY A 201 2.82 -7.74 1.57
N LEU A 202 3.29 -8.91 1.16
CA LEU A 202 2.48 -10.04 0.76
C LEU A 202 3.04 -11.33 1.37
N SER A 203 2.24 -12.39 1.33
CA SER A 203 2.70 -13.76 1.58
C SER A 203 2.54 -14.61 0.34
N TYR A 204 3.21 -15.76 0.32
CA TYR A 204 3.27 -16.64 -0.83
C TYR A 204 3.15 -18.10 -0.42
N ASP A 205 2.18 -18.79 -0.99
CA ASP A 205 2.02 -20.25 -0.93
C ASP A 205 2.82 -20.88 -2.08
N ALA A 206 3.96 -21.51 -1.77
CA ALA A 206 4.85 -22.09 -2.77
C ALA A 206 4.25 -23.33 -3.46
N ASP A 207 3.46 -24.12 -2.74
CA ASP A 207 2.87 -25.35 -3.29
C ASP A 207 1.76 -25.00 -4.29
N ARG A 208 0.89 -24.07 -3.87
CA ARG A 208 -0.28 -23.64 -4.66
C ARG A 208 0.06 -22.53 -5.67
N GLN A 209 1.23 -21.90 -5.54
CA GLN A 209 1.68 -20.74 -6.32
C GLN A 209 0.70 -19.55 -6.21
N ILE A 210 0.23 -19.30 -4.99
CA ILE A 210 -0.73 -18.24 -4.68
C ILE A 210 -0.02 -17.14 -3.90
N VAL A 211 -0.10 -15.91 -4.38
CA VAL A 211 0.24 -14.71 -3.62
C VAL A 211 -0.99 -14.25 -2.88
N VAL A 212 -0.85 -13.94 -1.59
CA VAL A 212 -1.90 -13.30 -0.80
C VAL A 212 -1.44 -11.91 -0.41
N VAL A 213 -2.21 -10.90 -0.81
CA VAL A 213 -1.82 -9.49 -0.65
C VAL A 213 -2.94 -8.68 0.00
N PRO A 214 -2.70 -8.07 1.18
CA PRO A 214 -3.60 -7.08 1.75
C PRO A 214 -3.46 -5.75 1.01
N THR A 215 -4.58 -5.07 0.77
CA THR A 215 -4.59 -3.76 0.14
C THR A 215 -5.54 -2.78 0.81
N ASN A 216 -5.18 -1.50 0.75
CA ASN A 216 -6.07 -0.39 1.06
C ASN A 216 -6.74 0.14 -0.22
N ARG A 217 -8.02 0.47 -0.11
CA ARG A 217 -8.91 0.90 -1.20
C ARG A 217 -9.58 2.24 -0.89
N ILE A 218 -8.85 3.11 -0.20
CA ILE A 218 -9.26 4.48 0.10
C ILE A 218 -8.51 5.47 -0.80
N ALA A 219 -9.14 6.61 -1.07
CA ALA A 219 -8.57 7.71 -1.83
C ALA A 219 -8.25 8.89 -0.91
N ALA A 220 -7.29 9.70 -1.34
CA ALA A 220 -6.92 10.94 -0.71
C ALA A 220 -7.13 12.13 -1.67
N VAL A 221 -7.18 13.32 -1.10
CA VAL A 221 -7.09 14.59 -1.81
C VAL A 221 -5.72 15.19 -1.51
N ILE A 222 -4.99 15.51 -2.57
CA ILE A 222 -3.68 16.15 -2.49
C ILE A 222 -3.79 17.56 -3.07
N THR A 223 -3.52 18.56 -2.24
CA THR A 223 -3.56 19.98 -2.62
C THR A 223 -2.20 20.62 -2.37
N LEU A 224 -1.70 21.33 -3.38
CA LEU A 224 -0.51 22.17 -3.23
C LEU A 224 -0.92 23.57 -2.80
N VAL A 225 -0.70 23.90 -1.53
CA VAL A 225 -0.99 25.23 -0.98
C VAL A 225 0.20 26.14 -1.26
N PRO A 226 0.05 27.26 -1.99
CA PRO A 226 1.13 28.22 -2.18
C PRO A 226 1.68 28.67 -0.83
N ARG A 227 3.00 28.70 -0.67
CA ARG A 227 3.64 29.02 0.61
C ARG A 227 3.22 30.39 1.16
N ALA A 228 3.01 31.37 0.28
CA ALA A 228 2.54 32.70 0.65
C ALA A 228 1.10 32.72 1.21
N ALA A 229 0.30 31.70 0.91
CA ALA A 229 -1.06 31.55 1.41
C ALA A 229 -1.16 30.59 2.61
N TYR A 230 -0.03 30.02 3.06
CA TYR A 230 -0.01 29.12 4.20
C TYR A 230 0.21 29.88 5.51
N GLU A 231 -0.69 29.67 6.46
CA GLU A 231 -0.57 30.15 7.84
C GLU A 231 -0.35 28.96 8.77
N SER A 232 0.52 29.09 9.78
CA SER A 232 0.82 27.99 10.72
C SER A 232 -0.40 27.50 11.49
N SER A 233 -1.37 28.39 11.74
CA SER A 233 -2.67 28.08 12.33
C SER A 233 -3.45 27.01 11.56
N MET A 234 -3.24 26.88 10.24
CA MET A 234 -3.89 25.85 9.41
C MET A 234 -3.45 24.43 9.80
N ALA A 235 -2.20 24.25 10.23
CA ALA A 235 -1.72 22.97 10.73
C ALA A 235 -2.21 22.65 12.14
N GLU A 236 -2.54 23.67 12.93
CA GLU A 236 -3.14 23.53 14.25
C GLU A 236 -4.61 23.07 14.17
N THR A 237 -5.30 23.35 13.05
CA THR A 237 -6.67 22.86 12.75
C THR A 237 -6.76 21.36 12.43
N ARG A 238 -5.68 20.59 12.65
CA ARG A 238 -5.64 19.12 12.49
C ARG A 238 -6.76 18.37 13.25
N GLY A 239 -7.38 19.03 14.23
CA GLY A 239 -8.24 18.49 15.27
C GLY A 239 -9.55 17.80 14.85
N GLU A 240 -10.00 17.84 13.59
CA GLU A 240 -11.35 17.36 13.25
C GLU A 240 -11.46 16.39 12.06
N ARG A 241 -10.48 16.32 11.14
CA ARG A 241 -10.56 15.47 9.93
C ARG A 241 -9.52 14.35 9.94
N ILE A 242 -9.98 13.12 9.77
CA ILE A 242 -9.10 11.95 9.71
C ILE A 242 -8.17 12.04 8.50
N GLY A 243 -6.88 11.82 8.77
CA GLY A 243 -5.84 11.84 7.74
C GLY A 243 -5.55 13.22 7.15
N LEU A 244 -6.05 14.31 7.76
CA LEU A 244 -5.62 15.67 7.41
C LEU A 244 -4.19 15.92 7.90
N GLU A 245 -3.35 16.36 6.97
CA GLU A 245 -1.95 16.65 7.20
C GLU A 245 -1.52 17.85 6.36
N TYR A 246 -0.72 18.73 6.98
CA TYR A 246 0.10 19.70 6.27
C TYR A 246 1.56 19.29 6.41
N ALA A 247 2.25 19.07 5.30
CA ALA A 247 3.67 18.73 5.30
C ALA A 247 4.50 19.84 4.66
N MET A 248 5.53 20.27 5.37
CA MET A 248 6.43 21.33 4.91
C MET A 248 7.37 20.78 3.84
N MET A 249 7.08 21.07 2.57
CA MET A 249 7.96 20.78 1.44
C MET A 249 9.09 21.81 1.34
N ARG A 250 10.02 21.79 2.31
CA ARG A 250 11.05 22.82 2.48
C ARG A 250 11.89 23.03 1.22
N GLY A 251 12.02 24.28 0.80
CA GLY A 251 12.77 24.64 -0.41
C GLY A 251 11.95 24.61 -1.70
N THR A 252 10.62 24.43 -1.59
CA THR A 252 9.69 24.54 -2.73
C THR A 252 8.69 25.69 -2.52
N PRO A 253 8.02 26.18 -3.57
CA PRO A 253 7.01 27.22 -3.46
C PRO A 253 5.70 26.77 -2.78
N TYR A 254 5.57 25.50 -2.39
CA TYR A 254 4.32 24.94 -1.88
C TYR A 254 4.47 24.31 -0.48
N VAL A 255 3.33 24.17 0.19
CA VAL A 255 3.09 23.31 1.35
C VAL A 255 2.10 22.24 0.91
N LEU A 256 2.38 20.98 1.24
CA LEU A 256 1.45 19.89 0.97
C LEU A 256 0.28 19.99 1.93
N LYS A 257 -0.94 19.90 1.42
CA LYS A 257 -2.12 19.49 2.20
C LYS A 257 -2.61 18.15 1.68
N ARG A 258 -2.69 17.16 2.57
CA ARG A 258 -3.20 15.81 2.29
C ARG A 258 -4.38 15.53 3.21
N GLU A 259 -5.46 14.97 2.68
CA GLU A 259 -6.61 14.54 3.48
C GLU A 259 -7.27 13.30 2.86
N VAL A 260 -7.88 12.44 3.67
CA VAL A 260 -8.70 11.35 3.14
C VAL A 260 -9.92 11.95 2.42
N LEU A 261 -10.31 11.35 1.29
CA LEU A 261 -11.49 11.81 0.56
C LEU A 261 -12.76 11.36 1.29
N THR A 262 -13.39 12.31 1.98
CA THR A 262 -14.64 12.11 2.74
C THR A 262 -15.73 13.12 2.38
N SER A 263 -16.98 12.88 2.77
CA SER A 263 -18.00 13.92 2.82
C SER A 263 -17.63 14.97 3.88
N SER A 264 -18.32 16.10 3.87
CA SER A 264 -18.30 17.13 4.90
C SER A 264 -18.60 16.60 6.30
N LYS A 265 -19.34 15.48 6.39
CA LYS A 265 -19.66 14.77 7.65
C LYS A 265 -18.70 13.62 7.98
N GLY A 266 -17.64 13.44 7.19
CA GLY A 266 -16.60 12.43 7.43
C GLY A 266 -16.89 11.04 6.86
N SER A 267 -17.97 10.86 6.09
CA SER A 267 -18.23 9.58 5.41
C SER A 267 -17.19 9.35 4.30
N PHE A 268 -16.61 8.16 4.19
CA PHE A 268 -15.68 7.87 3.09
C PHE A 268 -16.37 8.03 1.73
N CYS A 269 -15.72 8.70 0.77
CA CYS A 269 -16.27 8.84 -0.58
C CYS A 269 -15.93 7.70 -1.52
N THR A 270 -15.11 6.75 -1.07
CA THR A 270 -14.73 5.55 -1.83
C THR A 270 -15.66 4.40 -1.51
N ARG A 271 -16.13 3.74 -2.56
CA ARG A 271 -16.93 2.53 -2.45
C ARG A 271 -16.24 1.45 -1.61
N PRO A 272 -16.92 0.87 -0.61
CA PRO A 272 -16.41 -0.26 0.15
C PRO A 272 -16.07 -1.48 -0.73
N PRO A 273 -15.13 -2.34 -0.31
CA PRO A 273 -14.51 -2.34 1.00
C PRO A 273 -13.38 -1.31 1.14
N LEU A 274 -13.14 -0.77 2.35
CA LEU A 274 -12.03 0.16 2.64
C LEU A 274 -10.65 -0.51 2.52
N GLY A 275 -10.60 -1.82 2.73
CA GLY A 275 -9.43 -2.65 2.51
C GLY A 275 -9.83 -4.07 2.14
N SER A 276 -8.96 -4.74 1.40
CA SER A 276 -9.21 -6.07 0.84
C SER A 276 -8.03 -7.01 1.12
N LEU A 277 -8.31 -8.30 1.04
CA LEU A 277 -7.32 -9.35 0.90
C LEU A 277 -7.58 -10.02 -0.44
N SER A 278 -6.57 -10.09 -1.31
CA SER A 278 -6.69 -10.74 -2.62
C SER A 278 -5.71 -11.91 -2.73
N GLY A 279 -6.16 -12.98 -3.37
CA GLY A 279 -5.35 -14.13 -3.77
C GLY A 279 -5.09 -14.12 -5.27
N ILE A 280 -3.83 -14.18 -5.70
CA ILE A 280 -3.42 -14.14 -7.11
C ILE A 280 -2.61 -15.39 -7.45
N SER A 281 -3.00 -16.09 -8.51
CA SER A 281 -2.22 -17.23 -9.01
C SER A 281 -1.05 -16.75 -9.87
N LEU A 282 0.18 -17.11 -9.48
CA LEU A 282 1.36 -16.86 -10.33
C LEU A 282 1.46 -17.84 -11.51
N ARG A 283 0.74 -18.97 -11.46
CA ARG A 283 0.65 -19.91 -12.59
C ARG A 283 -0.08 -19.27 -13.77
N THR A 284 -1.23 -18.65 -13.51
CA THR A 284 -2.13 -18.12 -14.55
C THR A 284 -2.09 -16.59 -14.70
N GLY A 285 -1.58 -15.86 -13.70
CA GLY A 285 -1.62 -14.40 -13.67
C GLY A 285 -2.98 -13.81 -13.33
N ARG A 286 -3.91 -14.61 -12.80
CA ARG A 286 -5.28 -14.17 -12.51
C ARG A 286 -5.54 -14.03 -11.01
N GLU A 287 -6.41 -13.10 -10.66
CA GLU A 287 -7.00 -13.07 -9.33
C GLU A 287 -7.90 -14.30 -9.16
N LEU A 288 -7.72 -15.00 -8.05
CA LEU A 288 -8.52 -16.16 -7.66
C LEU A 288 -9.72 -15.73 -6.82
N TRP A 289 -9.50 -14.78 -5.92
CA TRP A 289 -10.51 -14.25 -5.01
C TRP A 289 -10.07 -12.88 -4.48
N SER A 290 -11.05 -12.07 -4.07
CA SER A 290 -10.85 -10.84 -3.32
C SER A 290 -11.97 -10.70 -2.29
N VAL A 291 -11.62 -10.49 -1.03
CA VAL A 291 -12.57 -10.36 0.08
C VAL A 291 -12.30 -9.10 0.89
N PRO A 292 -13.30 -8.52 1.58
CA PRO A 292 -13.05 -7.44 2.55
C PRO A 292 -12.08 -7.91 3.63
N LEU A 293 -11.04 -7.12 3.89
CA LEU A 293 -10.11 -7.35 4.99
C LEU A 293 -10.49 -6.45 6.16
N GLY A 294 -11.01 -7.07 7.22
CA GLY A 294 -11.48 -6.36 8.41
C GLY A 294 -12.92 -5.84 8.31
N THR A 295 -13.33 -5.14 9.36
CA THR A 295 -14.67 -4.58 9.55
C THR A 295 -14.56 -3.09 9.92
N PRO A 296 -15.63 -2.30 9.73
CA PRO A 296 -15.66 -0.90 10.17
C PRO A 296 -15.72 -0.73 11.71
N GLU A 297 -15.57 -1.80 12.49
CA GLU A 297 -15.63 -1.73 13.95
C GLU A 297 -14.55 -0.80 14.49
N GLY A 298 -14.94 0.12 15.37
CA GLY A 298 -14.07 1.11 15.97
C GLY A 298 -14.06 2.46 15.24
N LEU A 299 -14.59 2.55 14.01
CA LEU A 299 -14.73 3.83 13.32
C LEU A 299 -15.69 4.77 14.06
N GLU A 300 -16.72 4.23 14.72
CA GLU A 300 -17.65 4.99 15.55
C GLU A 300 -16.94 5.68 16.73
N LYS A 301 -15.89 5.05 17.29
CA LYS A 301 -15.08 5.63 18.37
C LYS A 301 -14.22 6.80 17.89
N LEU A 302 -14.02 6.91 16.58
CA LEU A 302 -13.36 8.03 15.93
C LEU A 302 -14.35 9.12 15.48
N GLY A 303 -15.64 8.99 15.82
CA GLY A 303 -16.68 9.92 15.43
C GLY A 303 -17.05 9.86 13.95
N LEU A 304 -16.68 8.77 13.25
CA LEU A 304 -16.99 8.62 11.83
C LEU A 304 -18.36 7.98 11.59
N PRO A 305 -19.09 8.40 10.54
CA PRO A 305 -20.29 7.71 10.10
C PRO A 305 -20.02 6.25 9.72
N THR A 306 -20.87 5.33 10.19
CA THR A 306 -20.83 3.91 9.86
C THR A 306 -22.09 3.46 9.13
N SER A 307 -22.00 2.35 8.39
CA SER A 307 -23.11 1.76 7.64
C SER A 307 -22.97 0.24 7.64
N PRO A 308 -24.07 -0.55 7.64
CA PRO A 308 -23.97 -2.00 7.43
C PRO A 308 -23.36 -2.37 6.08
N TYR A 309 -23.35 -1.44 5.11
CA TYR A 309 -22.73 -1.63 3.80
C TYR A 309 -21.27 -1.18 3.74
N LEU A 310 -20.76 -0.54 4.80
CA LEU A 310 -19.35 -0.20 4.93
C LEU A 310 -18.58 -1.45 5.36
N THR A 311 -17.80 -2.02 4.46
CA THR A 311 -17.04 -3.25 4.70
C THR A 311 -15.53 -3.00 4.60
N GLY A 312 -14.73 -3.93 5.12
CA GLY A 312 -13.29 -3.79 5.16
C GLY A 312 -12.82 -2.74 6.18
N ALA A 313 -11.52 -2.70 6.37
CA ALA A 313 -10.84 -1.78 7.26
C ALA A 313 -9.56 -1.27 6.60
N ILE A 314 -9.11 -0.09 7.02
CA ILE A 314 -7.74 0.34 6.73
C ILE A 314 -6.80 -0.69 7.36
N ASN A 315 -5.80 -1.12 6.61
CA ASN A 315 -4.88 -2.17 7.03
C ASN A 315 -3.43 -1.77 6.79
N LEU A 316 -2.58 -2.02 7.78
CA LEU A 316 -1.17 -1.68 7.76
C LEU A 316 -0.39 -2.78 8.48
N GLY A 317 0.00 -3.82 7.77
CA GLY A 317 0.67 -5.00 8.33
C GLY A 317 0.68 -6.15 7.32
N GLY A 318 1.52 -7.14 7.56
CA GLY A 318 1.76 -8.23 6.59
C GLY A 318 1.03 -9.53 6.95
N PRO A 319 0.72 -10.37 5.96
CA PRO A 319 0.28 -11.74 6.21
C PRO A 319 1.47 -12.71 6.32
N ILE A 320 1.24 -13.90 6.89
CA ILE A 320 2.05 -15.09 6.65
C ILE A 320 1.19 -16.22 6.12
N THR A 321 1.76 -17.10 5.29
CA THR A 321 1.09 -18.30 4.78
C THR A 321 1.84 -19.55 5.21
N THR A 322 1.11 -20.60 5.59
CA THR A 322 1.66 -21.91 5.98
C THR A 322 1.43 -22.96 4.90
N ALA A 323 2.24 -24.03 4.89
CA ALA A 323 2.10 -25.13 3.93
C ALA A 323 0.72 -25.82 3.96
N SER A 324 0.04 -25.79 5.10
CA SER A 324 -1.34 -26.27 5.25
C SER A 324 -2.38 -25.46 4.46
N GLY A 325 -1.98 -24.36 3.82
CA GLY A 325 -2.88 -23.51 3.04
C GLY A 325 -3.64 -22.50 3.91
N LEU A 326 -3.10 -22.12 5.06
CA LEU A 326 -3.67 -21.08 5.92
C LEU A 326 -2.87 -19.78 5.82
N THR A 327 -3.58 -18.66 5.76
CA THR A 327 -2.99 -17.32 5.80
C THR A 327 -3.43 -16.58 7.05
N PHE A 328 -2.47 -16.09 7.83
CA PHE A 328 -2.71 -15.36 9.07
C PHE A 328 -2.36 -13.88 8.94
N ILE A 329 -3.20 -12.99 9.46
CA ILE A 329 -3.01 -11.54 9.37
C ILE A 329 -3.74 -10.79 10.49
N GLY A 330 -3.10 -9.74 11.05
CA GLY A 330 -3.68 -8.89 12.11
C GLY A 330 -3.75 -7.39 11.76
N ALA A 331 -3.54 -7.07 10.48
CA ALA A 331 -3.17 -5.74 9.98
C ALA A 331 -4.22 -4.63 10.13
N THR A 332 -5.44 -4.93 10.59
CA THR A 332 -6.61 -4.05 10.44
C THR A 332 -6.88 -3.18 11.67
N THR A 333 -7.53 -2.03 11.46
CA THR A 333 -7.92 -1.11 12.55
C THR A 333 -8.93 -1.70 13.54
N ASP A 334 -9.68 -2.72 13.13
CA ASP A 334 -10.61 -3.44 14.01
C ASP A 334 -9.92 -4.35 15.05
N ALA A 335 -8.59 -4.41 15.06
CA ALA A 335 -7.79 -5.14 16.04
C ALA A 335 -8.16 -6.64 16.17
N TYR A 336 -8.38 -7.32 15.05
CA TYR A 336 -8.54 -8.78 15.02
C TYR A 336 -7.36 -9.45 14.33
N PHE A 337 -6.86 -10.52 14.94
CA PHE A 337 -6.00 -11.50 14.28
C PHE A 337 -6.86 -12.55 13.59
N ARG A 338 -6.62 -12.82 12.32
CA ARG A 338 -7.46 -13.67 11.47
C ARG A 338 -6.69 -14.79 10.83
N ALA A 339 -7.38 -15.90 10.55
CA ALA A 339 -6.91 -16.98 9.71
C ALA A 339 -7.86 -17.16 8.52
N TYR A 340 -7.30 -17.21 7.32
CA TYR A 340 -8.00 -17.40 6.05
C TYR A 340 -7.55 -18.69 5.37
N GLU A 341 -8.47 -19.35 4.68
CA GLU A 341 -8.14 -20.39 3.71
C GLU A 341 -7.49 -19.74 2.47
N THR A 342 -6.22 -20.04 2.22
CA THR A 342 -5.40 -19.36 1.19
C THR A 342 -5.94 -19.58 -0.22
N ALA A 343 -6.56 -20.73 -0.48
CA ALA A 343 -7.10 -21.04 -1.81
C ALA A 343 -8.37 -20.25 -2.16
N THR A 344 -9.14 -19.80 -1.16
CA THR A 344 -10.50 -19.28 -1.36
C THR A 344 -10.74 -17.90 -0.76
N GLY A 345 -9.87 -17.44 0.16
CA GLY A 345 -10.07 -16.20 0.90
C GLY A 345 -11.13 -16.30 2.00
N ARG A 346 -11.62 -17.51 2.32
CA ARG A 346 -12.63 -17.71 3.36
C ARG A 346 -12.03 -17.53 4.75
N GLU A 347 -12.58 -16.61 5.55
CA GLU A 347 -12.22 -16.45 6.97
C GLU A 347 -12.64 -17.72 7.73
N LEU A 348 -11.69 -18.36 8.40
CA LEU A 348 -11.90 -19.59 9.18
C LEU A 348 -11.97 -19.32 10.67
N TRP A 349 -11.24 -18.31 11.12
CA TRP A 349 -11.08 -18.02 12.53
C TRP A 349 -10.61 -16.57 12.72
N LYS A 350 -10.98 -16.00 13.87
CA LYS A 350 -10.43 -14.74 14.35
C LYS A 350 -10.37 -14.66 15.87
N ALA A 351 -9.46 -13.85 16.39
CA ALA A 351 -9.39 -13.46 17.80
C ALA A 351 -9.16 -11.95 17.93
N LYS A 352 -9.76 -11.35 18.95
CA LYS A 352 -9.56 -9.94 19.28
C LYS A 352 -8.15 -9.75 19.86
N LEU A 353 -7.45 -8.74 19.39
CA LEU A 353 -6.18 -8.25 19.91
C LEU A 353 -6.39 -7.00 20.76
N PRO A 354 -5.44 -6.67 21.67
CA PRO A 354 -5.50 -5.43 22.45
C PRO A 354 -5.37 -4.16 21.59
N ALA A 355 -4.66 -4.24 20.47
CA ALA A 355 -4.57 -3.21 19.44
C ALA A 355 -4.31 -3.83 18.05
N GLY A 356 -4.31 -3.00 17.00
CA GLY A 356 -4.06 -3.42 15.62
C GLY A 356 -2.68 -4.07 15.45
N GLY A 357 -2.65 -5.25 14.84
CA GLY A 357 -1.43 -6.03 14.60
C GLY A 357 -0.69 -5.53 13.37
N LYS A 358 0.03 -4.41 13.50
CA LYS A 358 0.72 -3.76 12.37
C LYS A 358 1.99 -4.49 11.88
N ALA A 359 2.38 -5.54 12.60
CA ALA A 359 3.50 -6.42 12.28
C ALA A 359 3.10 -7.53 11.30
N THR A 360 4.09 -8.09 10.62
CA THR A 360 3.94 -9.41 9.98
C THR A 360 4.03 -10.48 11.08
N PRO A 361 3.06 -11.40 11.20
CA PRO A 361 3.13 -12.49 12.16
C PRO A 361 4.34 -13.39 11.90
N MET A 362 4.66 -14.27 12.86
CA MET A 362 5.61 -15.36 12.65
C MET A 362 5.05 -16.67 13.17
N THR A 363 5.61 -17.79 12.71
CA THR A 363 5.29 -19.12 13.25
C THR A 363 6.55 -19.92 13.52
N PHE A 364 6.54 -20.74 14.56
CA PHE A 364 7.65 -21.61 14.94
C PHE A 364 7.15 -22.85 15.69
N LEU A 365 8.01 -23.85 15.79
CA LEU A 365 7.81 -25.03 16.64
C LEU A 365 8.38 -24.75 18.03
N GLY A 366 7.53 -24.79 19.05
CA GLY A 366 7.94 -24.65 20.45
C GLY A 366 8.68 -25.88 20.96
N ALA A 367 9.41 -25.72 22.06
CA ALA A 367 10.12 -26.82 22.72
C ALA A 367 9.19 -27.94 23.22
N ASP A 368 7.90 -27.65 23.38
CA ASP A 368 6.88 -28.61 23.76
C ASP A 368 6.25 -29.35 22.56
N GLY A 369 6.82 -29.19 21.37
CA GLY A 369 6.39 -29.86 20.14
C GLY A 369 5.16 -29.25 19.46
N ARG A 370 4.66 -28.10 19.94
CA ARG A 370 3.49 -27.43 19.35
C ARG A 370 3.91 -26.31 18.42
N GLN A 371 3.14 -26.13 17.34
CA GLN A 371 3.31 -24.98 16.47
C GLN A 371 2.61 -23.76 17.06
N TYR A 372 3.34 -22.65 17.13
CA TYR A 372 2.84 -21.35 17.56
C TYR A 372 2.72 -20.40 16.39
N VAL A 373 1.69 -19.56 16.40
CA VAL A 373 1.59 -18.37 15.55
C VAL A 373 1.57 -17.15 16.46
N VAL A 374 2.47 -16.20 16.22
CA VAL A 374 2.74 -15.08 17.13
C VAL A 374 2.68 -13.76 16.38
N ILE A 375 2.11 -12.74 17.02
CA ILE A 375 2.02 -11.39 16.46
C ILE A 375 2.25 -10.34 17.55
N ALA A 376 3.01 -9.29 17.21
CA ALA A 376 3.09 -8.08 18.02
C ALA A 376 1.84 -7.22 17.75
N ALA A 377 1.04 -6.99 18.79
CA ALA A 377 -0.23 -6.28 18.72
C ALA A 377 -0.08 -4.83 19.21
N GLY A 378 0.89 -4.08 18.67
CA GLY A 378 1.26 -2.78 19.22
C GLY A 378 0.32 -1.60 18.86
N GLY A 379 -0.28 -1.63 17.68
CA GLY A 379 -1.03 -0.50 17.13
C GLY A 379 -0.20 0.79 16.99
N ASP A 380 -0.88 1.90 16.69
CA ASP A 380 -0.37 3.26 16.84
C ASP A 380 -1.49 4.30 16.90
N GLY A 381 -1.53 5.05 18.00
CA GLY A 381 -2.44 6.20 18.14
C GLY A 381 -3.91 5.82 18.28
N LYS A 382 -4.80 6.70 17.81
CA LYS A 382 -6.25 6.52 17.98
C LYS A 382 -6.85 5.50 17.00
N VAL A 383 -6.26 5.36 15.81
CA VAL A 383 -6.83 4.59 14.69
C VAL A 383 -6.59 3.09 14.86
N PHE A 384 -5.38 2.69 15.27
CA PHE A 384 -5.04 1.28 15.48
C PHE A 384 -5.02 0.88 16.98
N GLY A 385 -5.32 1.80 17.89
CA GLY A 385 -5.15 1.57 19.33
C GLY A 385 -3.68 1.61 19.75
N LYS A 386 -3.42 1.38 21.04
CA LYS A 386 -2.07 1.34 21.62
C LYS A 386 -1.95 0.14 22.56
N SER A 387 -0.94 -0.67 22.34
CA SER A 387 -0.50 -1.75 23.22
C SER A 387 0.99 -2.02 22.95
N ASP A 388 1.61 -2.86 23.74
CA ASP A 388 2.98 -3.34 23.60
C ASP A 388 3.06 -4.88 23.72
N GLU A 389 1.90 -5.55 23.61
CA GLU A 389 1.78 -6.98 23.83
C GLU A 389 2.21 -7.82 22.62
N ILE A 390 2.81 -8.97 22.92
CA ILE A 390 3.08 -10.04 21.96
C ILE A 390 2.11 -11.19 22.28
N ILE A 391 1.25 -11.54 21.33
CA ILE A 391 0.22 -12.56 21.52
C ILE A 391 0.60 -13.82 20.75
N ALA A 392 0.61 -14.96 21.44
CA ALA A 392 0.91 -16.27 20.87
C ALA A 392 -0.31 -17.18 20.87
N PHE A 393 -0.59 -17.82 19.73
CA PHE A 393 -1.68 -18.75 19.53
C PHE A 393 -1.13 -20.14 19.23
N SER A 394 -1.76 -21.18 19.77
CA SER A 394 -1.49 -22.58 19.43
C SER A 394 -2.79 -23.37 19.57
N LEU A 395 -2.94 -24.43 18.76
CA LEU A 395 -4.02 -25.40 18.96
C LEU A 395 -3.91 -26.05 20.35
N PRO A 396 -5.03 -26.35 21.04
CA PRO A 396 -5.02 -27.10 22.29
C PRO A 396 -4.32 -28.44 22.12
N ARG A 397 -3.73 -28.98 23.20
CA ARG A 397 -3.31 -30.39 23.19
C ARG A 397 -4.55 -31.26 22.99
N SER A 398 -4.48 -32.21 22.06
CA SER A 398 -5.46 -33.30 22.04
C SER A 398 -5.47 -33.93 23.42
N ARG A 399 -6.64 -34.00 24.05
CA ARG A 399 -6.80 -34.72 25.32
C ARG A 399 -6.55 -36.21 25.12
#